data_AF-A0A6G1FQZ0-F1
#
_entry.id   AF-A0A6G1FQZ0-F1
#
_cell.length_a   1.000
_cell.length_b   1.000
_cell.length_c   1.000
_cell.angle_alpha   90.00
_cell.angle_beta   90.00
_cell.angle_gamma   90.00
#
_symmetry.space_group_name_H-M   'P 1'
#
loop_
_entity.id
_entity.type
_entity.pdbx_description
1 polymer ?
#
loop_
_entity_poly.entity_id
_entity_poly.type
_entity_poly.pdbx_seq_one_letter_code
_entity_poly.pdbx_strand_id
1 'polypeptide(L)'
;MASESAVPAGMPPGMPPGMMPGGMSAGGLPPGFGAGPINPFMYKPNVPGNVIGTAVFGLITITAVFQCIKYRSWYFHLWAQASLITTVALSIRTFAAIHLGEMEPYIIYSIAVGIPPTMIAIGLFMTFTRIIWFVAPDECITIRHLWLPSDWVTFLLGLMFAAAEIIRAAGGKLHLDNIVLLAVWIQWITLACFVVLATRFLIESESWACYPDRKQWRKLLVAVEASALILMFRATHSIVTVQELKNPMASQNKHEWIFWVFDVLPTLAVYIIQAIWHPGQYLPRWLTTFIFRKKLVVAERRIRARGTGFNISPPMPADPKSFEVTFAEVELGTVRNAYNGRRPHAVRAY
;
A
#
# COMPACT_ATOMS: atom_id res chain seq x y z
N MET A 1 -71.56 -23.99 -4.46
CA MET A 1 -70.88 -22.92 -5.23
C MET A 1 -69.74 -22.38 -4.38
N ALA A 2 -68.51 -22.72 -4.75
CA ALA A 2 -67.23 -22.08 -4.41
C ALA A 2 -66.13 -23.03 -4.94
N SER A 3 -66.00 -23.15 -6.27
CA SER A 3 -64.95 -22.49 -7.07
C SER A 3 -63.54 -22.90 -6.66
N GLU A 4 -63.04 -23.94 -7.32
CA GLU A 4 -61.61 -24.17 -7.55
C GLU A 4 -60.96 -22.89 -8.10
N SER A 5 -59.83 -22.49 -7.52
CA SER A 5 -58.93 -21.53 -8.17
C SER A 5 -57.49 -22.05 -8.10
N ALA A 6 -57.07 -22.54 -9.26
CA ALA A 6 -55.74 -22.84 -9.78
C ALA A 6 -54.50 -22.50 -8.92
N VAL A 7 -53.66 -23.52 -8.73
CA VAL A 7 -52.22 -23.38 -8.44
C VAL A 7 -51.52 -22.89 -9.71
N PRO A 8 -50.81 -21.74 -9.70
CA PRO A 8 -49.95 -21.38 -10.82
C PRO A 8 -48.66 -22.22 -10.76
N ALA A 9 -48.34 -22.86 -11.88
CA ALA A 9 -47.16 -23.69 -12.05
C ALA A 9 -45.87 -22.86 -11.93
N GLY A 10 -44.94 -23.29 -11.07
CA GLY A 10 -43.59 -22.69 -10.98
C GLY A 10 -42.95 -22.63 -9.58
N MET A 11 -43.56 -23.18 -8.52
CA MET A 11 -43.02 -23.08 -7.16
C MET A 11 -42.20 -24.34 -6.79
N PRO A 12 -40.93 -24.22 -6.35
CA PRO A 12 -40.21 -25.34 -5.76
C PRO A 12 -40.86 -25.73 -4.41
N PRO A 13 -40.97 -27.05 -4.10
CA PRO A 13 -41.70 -27.51 -2.93
C PRO A 13 -40.98 -27.11 -1.63
N GLY A 14 -41.66 -26.32 -0.77
CA GLY A 14 -41.17 -25.98 0.57
C GLY A 14 -41.34 -24.52 1.04
N MET A 15 -41.92 -23.63 0.22
CA MET A 15 -42.07 -22.21 0.58
C MET A 15 -43.46 -21.94 1.21
N PRO A 16 -43.56 -21.37 2.44
CA PRO A 16 -44.84 -21.00 3.03
C PRO A 16 -45.52 -19.84 2.28
N PRO A 17 -46.86 -19.72 2.33
CA PRO A 17 -47.59 -18.75 1.53
C PRO A 17 -47.27 -17.31 1.96
N GLY A 18 -46.77 -16.47 1.05
CA GLY A 18 -46.55 -15.03 1.29
C GLY A 18 -45.16 -14.49 0.92
N MET A 19 -44.26 -15.31 0.39
CA MET A 19 -42.91 -14.87 0.04
C MET A 19 -42.79 -14.64 -1.48
N MET A 20 -42.97 -13.40 -1.92
CA MET A 20 -42.67 -12.99 -3.29
C MET A 20 -41.15 -12.89 -3.49
N PRO A 21 -40.60 -13.27 -4.66
CA PRO A 21 -39.20 -13.08 -4.99
C PRO A 21 -38.96 -11.59 -5.25
N GLY A 22 -38.26 -10.91 -4.34
CA GLY A 22 -37.81 -9.52 -4.56
C GLY A 22 -38.38 -8.45 -3.63
N GLY A 23 -38.82 -8.79 -2.43
CA GLY A 23 -39.12 -7.79 -1.41
C GLY A 23 -39.18 -8.40 -0.03
N MET A 24 -38.25 -8.02 0.85
CA MET A 24 -38.34 -8.39 2.26
C MET A 24 -39.57 -7.71 2.88
N SER A 25 -40.67 -8.47 2.97
CA SER A 25 -41.83 -8.12 3.79
C SER A 25 -41.43 -8.15 5.26
N ALA A 26 -41.81 -7.10 6.00
CA ALA A 26 -41.45 -6.78 7.38
C ALA A 26 -41.91 -7.81 8.45
N GLY A 27 -42.46 -8.96 8.05
CA GLY A 27 -42.98 -9.99 8.97
C GLY A 27 -42.00 -11.11 9.35
N GLY A 28 -40.77 -11.14 8.80
CA GLY A 28 -39.83 -12.27 8.94
C GLY A 28 -38.59 -12.01 9.78
N LEU A 29 -38.58 -10.99 10.63
CA LEU A 29 -37.40 -10.63 11.42
C LEU A 29 -37.40 -11.36 12.78
N PRO A 30 -36.27 -11.97 13.20
CA PRO A 30 -36.17 -12.66 14.49
C PRO A 30 -36.44 -11.71 15.68
N PRO A 31 -36.88 -12.22 16.85
CA PRO A 31 -37.36 -11.40 17.94
C PRO A 31 -36.25 -10.47 18.44
N GLY A 32 -36.42 -9.16 18.22
CA GLY A 32 -35.43 -8.12 18.52
C GLY A 32 -35.28 -7.05 17.44
N PHE A 33 -35.73 -7.34 16.21
CA PHE A 33 -35.78 -6.38 15.12
C PHE A 33 -37.19 -5.80 15.00
N GLY A 34 -37.50 -4.84 15.88
CA GLY A 34 -38.63 -3.94 15.68
C GLY A 34 -38.42 -3.11 14.41
N ALA A 35 -39.51 -2.56 13.87
CA ALA A 35 -39.56 -1.67 12.70
C ALA A 35 -38.77 -0.35 12.92
N GLY A 36 -37.46 -0.47 13.12
CA GLY A 36 -36.51 0.63 13.17
C GLY A 36 -35.70 0.70 11.88
N PRO A 37 -34.93 1.78 11.69
CA PRO A 37 -34.03 1.95 10.56
C PRO A 37 -33.16 0.70 10.36
N ILE A 38 -33.02 0.27 9.10
CA ILE A 38 -32.17 -0.87 8.74
C ILE A 38 -30.73 -0.54 9.16
N ASN A 39 -30.18 -1.29 10.13
CA ASN A 39 -28.81 -1.10 10.58
C ASN A 39 -27.82 -1.50 9.46
N PRO A 40 -27.02 -0.57 8.92
CA PRO A 40 -26.08 -0.87 7.83
C PRO A 40 -24.99 -1.88 8.22
N PHE A 41 -24.66 -2.00 9.52
CA PHE A 41 -23.61 -2.89 10.00
C PHE A 41 -24.07 -4.34 10.20
N MET A 42 -25.39 -4.63 10.24
CA MET A 42 -25.96 -5.96 10.57
C MET A 42 -25.61 -6.52 11.96
N TYR A 43 -24.76 -5.84 12.74
CA TYR A 43 -24.44 -6.10 14.16
C TYR A 43 -24.45 -4.81 14.97
N LYS A 44 -24.41 -4.92 16.31
CA LYS A 44 -24.28 -3.77 17.22
C LYS A 44 -22.79 -3.38 17.33
N PRO A 45 -22.36 -2.21 16.79
CA PRO A 45 -20.96 -1.80 16.85
C PRO A 45 -20.52 -1.35 18.25
N ASN A 46 -19.26 -1.60 18.56
CA ASN A 46 -18.58 -1.25 19.79
C ASN A 46 -17.96 0.15 19.65
N VAL A 47 -18.70 1.16 20.12
CA VAL A 47 -18.28 2.57 20.07
C VAL A 47 -16.92 2.79 20.78
N PRO A 48 -16.68 2.31 22.03
CA PRO A 48 -15.36 2.40 22.66
C PRO A 48 -14.22 1.85 21.81
N GLY A 49 -14.40 0.70 21.15
CA GLY A 49 -13.39 0.12 20.27
C GLY A 49 -13.04 1.04 19.11
N ASN A 50 -14.05 1.63 18.45
CA ASN A 50 -13.85 2.56 17.34
C ASN A 50 -13.12 3.86 17.77
N VAL A 51 -13.42 4.37 18.97
CA VAL A 51 -12.71 5.53 19.55
C VAL A 51 -11.23 5.21 19.80
N ILE A 52 -10.93 4.04 20.37
CA ILE A 52 -9.55 3.61 20.62
C ILE A 52 -8.79 3.47 19.29
N GLY A 53 -9.39 2.82 18.28
CA GLY A 53 -8.77 2.70 16.96
C GLY A 53 -8.48 4.07 16.34
N THR A 54 -9.42 5.00 16.43
CA THR A 54 -9.25 6.37 15.94
C THR A 54 -8.08 7.07 16.64
N ALA A 55 -7.98 6.95 17.97
CA ALA A 55 -6.88 7.53 18.74
C ALA A 55 -5.51 6.93 18.36
N VAL A 56 -5.44 5.59 18.19
CA VAL A 56 -4.21 4.90 17.78
C VAL A 56 -3.75 5.35 16.40
N PHE A 57 -4.64 5.39 15.40
CA PHE A 57 -4.27 5.88 14.07
C PHE A 57 -3.94 7.36 14.07
N GLY A 58 -4.57 8.16 14.92
CA GLY A 58 -4.20 9.57 15.13
C GLY A 58 -2.76 9.72 15.63
N LEU A 59 -2.33 8.90 16.60
CA LEU A 59 -0.95 8.87 17.06
C LEU A 59 0.03 8.41 15.96
N ILE A 60 -0.37 7.40 15.16
CA ILE A 60 0.41 6.98 13.99
C ILE A 60 0.55 8.12 12.98
N THR A 61 -0.51 8.90 12.73
CA THR A 61 -0.44 10.07 11.84
C THR A 61 0.53 11.12 12.34
N ILE A 62 0.48 11.46 13.63
CA ILE A 62 1.44 12.40 14.24
C ILE A 62 2.88 11.89 14.05
N THR A 63 3.09 10.60 14.33
CA THR A 63 4.42 9.97 14.20
C THR A 63 4.88 9.93 12.74
N ALA A 64 4.00 9.64 11.79
CA ALA A 64 4.30 9.60 10.36
C ALA A 64 4.65 11.00 9.82
N VAL A 65 3.89 12.02 10.21
CA VAL A 65 4.19 13.43 9.86
C VAL A 65 5.54 13.86 10.44
N PHE A 66 5.77 13.56 11.73
CA PHE A 66 7.04 13.86 12.39
C PHE A 66 8.24 13.20 11.70
N GLN A 67 8.12 11.91 11.36
CA GLN A 67 9.17 11.18 10.63
C GLN A 67 9.40 11.76 9.22
N CYS A 68 8.33 12.12 8.51
CA CYS A 68 8.42 12.69 7.17
C CYS A 68 9.19 14.03 7.19
N ILE A 69 8.96 14.87 8.21
CA ILE A 69 9.68 16.14 8.43
C ILE A 69 11.13 15.87 8.88
N LYS A 70 11.33 15.05 9.90
CA LYS A 70 12.64 14.77 10.51
C LYS A 70 13.63 14.17 9.50
N TYR A 71 13.20 13.18 8.72
CA TYR A 71 14.04 12.52 7.72
C TYR A 71 13.99 13.21 6.35
N ARG A 72 13.27 14.34 6.22
CA ARG A 72 13.09 15.10 4.97
C ARG A 72 12.76 14.20 3.77
N SER A 73 11.95 13.17 4.03
CA SER A 73 11.69 12.07 3.10
C SER A 73 10.43 12.33 2.29
N TRP A 74 10.50 13.29 1.37
CA TRP A 74 9.34 13.81 0.65
C TRP A 74 8.57 12.76 -0.15
N TYR A 75 9.23 11.69 -0.63
CA TYR A 75 8.50 10.62 -1.31
C TYR A 75 7.58 9.82 -0.37
N PHE A 76 7.86 9.80 0.94
CA PHE A 76 7.10 9.06 1.94
C PHE A 76 5.84 9.80 2.44
N HIS A 77 5.51 10.95 1.84
CA HIS A 77 4.32 11.73 2.15
C HIS A 77 2.99 10.95 2.00
N LEU A 78 2.92 10.01 1.04
CA LEU A 78 1.74 9.15 0.83
C LEU A 78 1.38 8.38 2.10
N TRP A 79 2.37 8.08 2.91
CA TRP A 79 2.22 7.30 4.11
C TRP A 79 1.59 8.10 5.26
N ALA A 80 2.02 9.36 5.42
CA ALA A 80 1.37 10.30 6.31
C ALA A 80 -0.10 10.57 5.89
N GLN A 81 -0.33 10.76 4.58
CA GLN A 81 -1.67 10.97 4.04
C GLN A 81 -2.58 9.74 4.24
N ALA A 82 -2.07 8.53 4.00
CA ALA A 82 -2.81 7.29 4.22
C ALA A 82 -3.25 7.14 5.68
N SER A 83 -2.36 7.44 6.64
CA SER A 83 -2.69 7.36 8.06
C SER A 83 -3.73 8.40 8.46
N LEU A 84 -3.65 9.62 7.90
CA LEU A 84 -4.62 10.68 8.15
C LEU A 84 -6.01 10.28 7.65
N ILE A 85 -6.10 9.76 6.42
CA ILE A 85 -7.36 9.26 5.84
C ILE A 85 -7.92 8.10 6.69
N THR A 86 -7.06 7.22 7.20
CA THR A 86 -7.49 6.13 8.09
C THR A 86 -8.10 6.67 9.39
N THR A 87 -7.47 7.66 10.00
CA THR A 87 -7.98 8.32 11.22
C THR A 87 -9.34 8.96 10.97
N VAL A 88 -9.50 9.67 9.84
CA VAL A 88 -10.78 10.27 9.44
C VAL A 88 -11.84 9.19 9.18
N ALA A 89 -11.50 8.12 8.47
CA ALA A 89 -12.41 7.01 8.21
C ALA A 89 -12.91 6.36 9.51
N LEU A 90 -12.03 6.10 10.48
CA LEU A 90 -12.41 5.53 11.77
C LEU A 90 -13.23 6.49 12.64
N SER A 91 -13.00 7.81 12.50
CA SER A 91 -13.83 8.84 13.13
C SER A 91 -15.25 8.82 12.58
N ILE A 92 -15.39 8.73 11.24
CA ILE A 92 -16.69 8.61 10.56
C ILE A 92 -17.37 7.29 10.93
N ARG A 93 -16.61 6.19 11.05
CA ARG A 93 -17.13 4.90 11.54
C ARG A 93 -17.70 5.03 12.96
N THR A 94 -17.03 5.78 13.84
CA THR A 94 -17.51 6.03 15.20
C THR A 94 -18.83 6.81 15.17
N PHE A 95 -18.95 7.82 14.31
CA PHE A 95 -20.19 8.56 14.10
C PHE A 95 -21.32 7.64 13.57
N ALA A 96 -21.03 6.84 12.55
CA ALA A 96 -21.96 5.86 11.98
C ALA A 96 -22.41 4.80 13.01
N ALA A 97 -21.53 4.43 13.95
CA ALA A 97 -21.84 3.49 15.02
C ALA A 97 -22.80 4.06 16.08
N ILE A 98 -22.83 5.38 16.26
CA ILE A 98 -23.75 6.08 17.16
C ILE A 98 -25.10 6.31 16.45
N HIS A 99 -25.06 6.68 15.17
CA HIS A 99 -26.23 6.99 14.33
C HIS A 99 -26.60 5.83 13.40
N LEU A 100 -27.03 4.70 13.98
CA LEU A 100 -27.35 3.45 13.26
C LEU A 100 -28.47 3.55 12.21
N GLY A 101 -29.20 4.68 12.17
CA GLY A 101 -30.27 4.92 11.20
C GLY A 101 -29.87 5.71 9.96
N GLU A 102 -28.64 6.20 9.89
CA GLU A 102 -28.16 6.98 8.76
C GLU A 102 -27.25 6.13 7.87
N MET A 103 -27.64 5.95 6.60
CA MET A 103 -26.84 5.20 5.63
C MET A 103 -25.67 6.03 5.06
N GLU A 104 -25.77 7.35 5.07
CA GLU A 104 -24.78 8.24 4.46
C GLU A 104 -23.40 8.13 5.14
N PRO A 105 -23.27 8.19 6.49
CA PRO A 105 -21.98 8.06 7.15
C PRO A 105 -21.32 6.70 6.89
N TYR A 106 -22.12 5.64 6.77
CA TYR A 106 -21.63 4.29 6.45
C TYR A 106 -21.03 4.19 5.05
N ILE A 107 -21.67 4.81 4.05
CA ILE A 107 -21.17 4.84 2.67
C ILE A 107 -19.86 5.62 2.60
N ILE A 108 -19.80 6.79 3.25
CA ILE A 108 -18.60 7.64 3.27
C ILE A 108 -17.43 6.89 3.92
N TYR A 109 -17.67 6.24 5.08
CA TYR A 109 -16.69 5.39 5.75
C TYR A 109 -16.18 4.26 4.84
N SER A 110 -17.08 3.52 4.19
CA SER A 110 -16.75 2.34 3.37
C SER A 110 -15.87 2.68 2.17
N ILE A 111 -16.01 3.90 1.63
CA ILE A 111 -15.13 4.43 0.59
C ILE A 111 -13.80 4.89 1.21
N ALA A 112 -13.85 5.68 2.29
CA ALA A 112 -12.67 6.27 2.92
C ALA A 112 -11.68 5.21 3.45
N VAL A 113 -12.17 4.08 3.97
CA VAL A 113 -11.33 3.00 4.51
C VAL A 113 -10.58 2.21 3.43
N GLY A 114 -11.02 2.29 2.16
CA GLY A 114 -10.37 1.60 1.04
C GLY A 114 -9.18 2.33 0.42
N ILE A 115 -9.11 3.65 0.60
CA ILE A 115 -8.04 4.49 0.04
C ILE A 115 -6.67 4.21 0.69
N PRO A 116 -6.53 4.09 2.03
CA PRO A 116 -5.23 3.93 2.68
C PRO A 116 -4.42 2.71 2.23
N PRO A 117 -4.98 1.49 2.08
CA PRO A 117 -4.22 0.33 1.60
C PRO A 117 -3.55 0.57 0.24
N THR A 118 -4.23 1.27 -0.66
CA THR A 118 -3.70 1.65 -1.98
C THR A 118 -2.50 2.57 -1.87
N MET A 119 -2.60 3.60 -1.03
CA MET A 119 -1.50 4.54 -0.80
C MET A 119 -0.28 3.87 -0.15
N ILE A 120 -0.51 2.97 0.81
CA ILE A 120 0.55 2.20 1.46
C ILE A 120 1.24 1.29 0.44
N ALA A 121 0.48 0.55 -0.37
CA ALA A 121 1.02 -0.35 -1.39
C ALA A 121 1.88 0.41 -2.42
N ILE A 122 1.40 1.56 -2.92
CA ILE A 122 2.18 2.43 -3.81
C ILE A 122 3.48 2.89 -3.13
N GLY A 123 3.43 3.24 -1.84
CA GLY A 123 4.61 3.58 -1.05
C GLY A 123 5.64 2.43 -0.94
N LEU A 124 5.18 1.18 -0.81
CA LEU A 124 6.04 0.00 -0.83
C LEU A 124 6.70 -0.19 -2.19
N PHE A 125 5.94 -0.06 -3.29
CA PHE A 125 6.46 -0.18 -4.65
C PHE A 125 7.53 0.89 -4.93
N MET A 126 7.24 2.13 -4.53
CA MET A 126 8.18 3.27 -4.60
C MET A 126 9.47 3.03 -3.82
N THR A 127 9.37 2.44 -2.63
CA THR A 127 10.53 2.12 -1.80
C THR A 127 11.36 1.00 -2.42
N PHE A 128 10.69 -0.06 -2.90
CA PHE A 128 11.33 -1.18 -3.57
C PHE A 128 12.10 -0.76 -4.82
N THR A 129 11.51 0.04 -5.72
CA THR A 129 12.21 0.55 -6.90
C THR A 129 13.46 1.34 -6.51
N ARG A 130 13.41 2.15 -5.44
CA ARG A 130 14.59 2.89 -4.95
C ARG A 130 15.68 1.95 -4.44
N ILE A 131 15.31 0.86 -3.74
CA ILE A 131 16.28 -0.15 -3.29
C ILE A 131 16.94 -0.85 -4.48
N ILE A 132 16.17 -1.22 -5.52
CA ILE A 132 16.74 -1.81 -6.75
C ILE A 132 17.80 -0.88 -7.35
N TRP A 133 17.46 0.39 -7.52
CA TRP A 133 18.38 1.40 -8.06
C TRP A 133 19.53 1.77 -7.11
N PHE A 134 19.46 1.40 -5.84
CA PHE A 134 20.56 1.59 -4.91
C PHE A 134 21.54 0.40 -4.93
N VAL A 135 21.04 -0.83 -5.07
CA VAL A 135 21.81 -2.07 -4.85
C VAL A 135 22.22 -2.76 -6.16
N ALA A 136 21.38 -2.77 -7.19
CA ALA A 136 21.62 -3.58 -8.39
C ALA A 136 22.69 -2.96 -9.31
N PRO A 137 23.70 -3.72 -9.78
CA PRO A 137 24.66 -3.25 -10.78
C PRO A 137 24.00 -3.05 -12.15
N ASP A 138 24.46 -2.08 -12.95
CA ASP A 138 23.81 -1.66 -14.22
C ASP A 138 23.59 -2.82 -15.20
N GLU A 139 24.53 -3.77 -15.26
CA GLU A 139 24.48 -4.96 -16.12
C GLU A 139 23.32 -5.91 -15.73
N CYS A 140 22.95 -5.94 -14.45
CA CYS A 140 21.91 -6.81 -13.92
C CYS A 140 20.55 -6.12 -13.80
N ILE A 141 20.45 -4.80 -13.99
CA ILE A 141 19.18 -4.05 -14.13
C ILE A 141 18.63 -4.26 -15.54
N THR A 142 18.43 -5.52 -15.92
CA THR A 142 17.83 -5.90 -17.20
C THR A 142 16.62 -6.78 -16.93
N ILE A 143 15.57 -6.63 -17.75
CA ILE A 143 14.32 -7.43 -17.67
C ILE A 143 14.61 -8.93 -17.62
N ARG A 144 15.67 -9.38 -18.31
CA ARG A 144 16.08 -10.79 -18.36
C ARG A 144 16.49 -11.35 -16.99
N HIS A 145 17.13 -10.54 -16.14
CA HIS A 145 17.66 -10.99 -14.85
C HIS A 145 16.70 -10.75 -13.69
N LEU A 146 15.97 -9.63 -13.71
CA LEU A 146 15.07 -9.25 -12.61
C LEU A 146 13.58 -9.50 -12.91
N TRP A 147 13.27 -10.00 -14.11
CA TRP A 147 11.92 -10.12 -14.68
C TRP A 147 11.13 -8.81 -14.77
N LEU A 148 11.80 -7.68 -14.45
CA LEU A 148 11.18 -6.38 -14.25
C LEU A 148 11.87 -5.29 -15.06
N PRO A 149 11.10 -4.47 -15.80
CA PRO A 149 11.60 -3.17 -16.23
C PRO A 149 11.66 -2.27 -14.99
N SER A 150 12.83 -2.18 -14.34
CA SER A 150 13.05 -1.43 -13.08
C SER A 150 12.49 0.01 -13.11
N ASP A 151 12.38 0.57 -14.31
CA ASP A 151 11.86 1.90 -14.60
C ASP A 151 10.34 2.05 -14.53
N TRP A 152 9.59 0.98 -14.81
CA TRP A 152 8.14 1.04 -14.99
C TRP A 152 7.37 0.34 -13.87
N VAL A 153 8.05 -0.33 -12.96
CA VAL A 153 7.43 -1.22 -11.97
C VAL A 153 6.54 -0.48 -10.98
N THR A 154 7.05 0.60 -10.40
CA THR A 154 6.24 1.45 -9.51
C THR A 154 5.03 2.00 -10.27
N PHE A 155 5.22 2.40 -11.54
CA PHE A 155 4.15 2.97 -12.35
C PHE A 155 3.08 1.91 -12.69
N LEU A 156 3.47 0.75 -13.20
CA LEU A 156 2.56 -0.33 -13.61
C LEU A 156 1.82 -0.91 -12.41
N LEU A 157 2.53 -1.35 -11.37
CA LEU A 157 1.91 -1.94 -10.18
C LEU A 157 1.09 -0.89 -9.42
N GLY A 158 1.60 0.35 -9.30
CA GLY A 158 0.88 1.45 -8.66
C GLY A 158 -0.40 1.83 -9.41
N LEU A 159 -0.34 1.90 -10.75
CA LEU A 159 -1.50 2.19 -11.59
C LEU A 159 -2.54 1.07 -11.53
N MET A 160 -2.12 -0.20 -11.59
CA MET A 160 -3.03 -1.34 -11.44
C MET A 160 -3.75 -1.31 -10.10
N PHE A 161 -3.02 -1.05 -9.02
CA PHE A 161 -3.59 -1.02 -7.67
C PHE A 161 -4.54 0.18 -7.47
N ALA A 162 -4.17 1.36 -7.96
CA ALA A 162 -5.01 2.55 -7.90
C ALA A 162 -6.26 2.44 -8.77
N ALA A 163 -6.11 1.94 -10.00
CA ALA A 163 -7.24 1.72 -10.92
C ALA A 163 -8.23 0.71 -10.33
N ALA A 164 -7.74 -0.37 -9.72
CA ALA A 164 -8.58 -1.34 -9.04
C ALA A 164 -9.39 -0.69 -7.91
N GLU A 165 -8.79 0.19 -7.09
CA GLU A 165 -9.53 0.87 -6.03
C GLU A 165 -10.60 1.84 -6.57
N ILE A 166 -10.30 2.56 -7.66
CA ILE A 166 -11.28 3.42 -8.33
C ILE A 166 -12.45 2.60 -8.88
N ILE A 167 -12.17 1.46 -9.52
CA ILE A 167 -13.18 0.52 -10.02
C ILE A 167 -14.01 -0.04 -8.86
N ARG A 168 -13.38 -0.39 -7.73
CA ARG A 168 -14.06 -0.88 -6.53
C ARG A 168 -15.04 0.17 -5.98
N ALA A 169 -14.60 1.41 -5.84
CA ALA A 169 -15.42 2.51 -5.33
C ALA A 169 -16.58 2.84 -6.28
N ALA A 170 -16.34 2.86 -7.59
CA ALA A 170 -17.39 3.09 -8.59
C ALA A 170 -18.39 1.92 -8.64
N GLY A 171 -17.90 0.68 -8.64
CA GLY A 171 -18.74 -0.52 -8.62
C GLY A 171 -19.62 -0.60 -7.38
N GLY A 172 -19.10 -0.20 -6.21
CA GLY A 172 -19.88 -0.15 -4.97
C GLY A 172 -21.03 0.86 -5.02
N LYS A 173 -20.81 2.05 -5.61
CA LYS A 173 -21.86 3.06 -5.80
C LYS A 173 -22.94 2.61 -6.78
N LEU A 174 -22.58 1.81 -7.78
CA LEU A 174 -23.49 1.30 -8.81
C LEU A 174 -24.10 -0.06 -8.44
N HIS A 175 -23.83 -0.60 -7.25
CA HIS A 175 -24.26 -1.94 -6.81
C HIS A 175 -23.84 -3.07 -7.78
N LEU A 176 -22.66 -2.95 -8.38
CA LEU A 176 -22.09 -3.91 -9.33
C LEU A 176 -21.13 -4.88 -8.62
N ASP A 177 -21.67 -5.80 -7.83
CA ASP A 177 -20.89 -6.69 -6.95
C ASP A 177 -19.79 -7.49 -7.68
N ASN A 178 -20.05 -7.91 -8.92
CA ASN A 178 -19.07 -8.64 -9.73
C ASN A 178 -17.85 -7.77 -10.09
N ILE A 179 -18.07 -6.47 -10.33
CA ILE A 179 -17.01 -5.51 -10.64
C ILE A 179 -16.21 -5.19 -9.37
N VAL A 180 -16.89 -5.02 -8.23
CA VAL A 180 -16.24 -4.84 -6.93
C VAL A 180 -15.35 -6.03 -6.61
N LEU A 181 -15.84 -7.26 -6.80
CA LEU A 181 -15.06 -8.48 -6.58
C LEU A 181 -13.85 -8.54 -7.53
N LEU A 182 -14.03 -8.26 -8.82
CA LEU A 182 -12.93 -8.23 -9.80
C LEU A 182 -11.83 -7.23 -9.40
N ALA A 183 -12.21 -6.05 -8.94
CA ALA A 183 -11.25 -5.05 -8.48
C ALA A 183 -10.39 -5.56 -7.31
N VAL A 184 -11.01 -6.19 -6.31
CA VAL A 184 -10.26 -6.72 -5.16
C VAL A 184 -9.33 -7.87 -5.58
N TRP A 185 -9.72 -8.70 -6.54
CA TRP A 185 -8.83 -9.70 -7.13
C TRP A 185 -7.62 -9.08 -7.83
N ILE A 186 -7.81 -7.99 -8.59
CA ILE A 186 -6.70 -7.28 -9.23
C ILE A 186 -5.72 -6.75 -8.19
N GLN A 187 -6.21 -6.18 -7.07
CA GLN A 187 -5.37 -5.74 -5.96
C GLN A 187 -4.54 -6.90 -5.38
N TRP A 188 -5.20 -8.02 -5.10
CA TRP A 188 -4.54 -9.21 -4.55
C TRP A 188 -3.46 -9.76 -5.48
N ILE A 189 -3.78 -9.93 -6.77
CA ILE A 189 -2.83 -10.42 -7.78
C ILE A 189 -1.63 -9.46 -7.92
N THR A 190 -1.88 -8.15 -7.92
CA THR A 190 -0.82 -7.14 -8.00
C THR A 190 0.13 -7.23 -6.80
N LEU A 191 -0.39 -7.41 -5.59
CA LEU A 191 0.42 -7.64 -4.39
C LEU A 191 1.17 -8.98 -4.44
N ALA A 192 0.52 -10.05 -4.89
CA ALA A 192 1.16 -11.36 -5.04
C ALA A 192 2.34 -11.30 -6.01
N CYS A 193 2.14 -10.65 -7.17
CA CYS A 193 3.22 -10.37 -8.11
C CYS A 193 4.34 -9.59 -7.42
N PHE A 194 4.03 -8.48 -6.73
CA PHE A 194 5.05 -7.71 -6.03
C PHE A 194 5.87 -8.52 -5.02
N VAL A 195 5.23 -9.37 -4.23
CA VAL A 195 5.90 -10.26 -3.26
C VAL A 195 6.88 -11.18 -3.99
N VAL A 196 6.44 -11.89 -5.04
CA VAL A 196 7.32 -12.79 -5.82
C VAL A 196 8.55 -12.06 -6.35
N LEU A 197 8.35 -10.83 -6.83
CA LEU A 197 9.42 -10.00 -7.40
C LEU A 197 10.40 -9.51 -6.32
N ALA A 198 9.89 -9.12 -5.15
CA ALA A 198 10.70 -8.72 -4.01
C ALA A 198 11.53 -9.90 -3.47
N THR A 199 10.92 -11.08 -3.34
CA THR A 199 11.61 -12.31 -2.93
C THR A 199 12.70 -12.70 -3.92
N ARG A 200 12.42 -12.65 -5.23
CA ARG A 200 13.43 -12.95 -6.25
C ARG A 200 14.60 -11.98 -6.18
N PHE A 201 14.32 -10.68 -6.03
CA PHE A 201 15.37 -9.68 -5.87
C PHE A 201 16.22 -9.91 -4.62
N LEU A 202 15.59 -10.30 -3.50
CA LEU A 202 16.31 -10.66 -2.27
C LEU A 202 17.29 -11.81 -2.49
N ILE A 203 16.87 -12.87 -3.18
CA ILE A 203 17.73 -14.03 -3.48
C ILE A 203 18.86 -13.63 -4.44
N GLU A 204 18.53 -12.96 -5.54
CA GLU A 204 19.51 -12.59 -6.58
C GLU A 204 20.56 -11.61 -6.03
N SER A 205 20.15 -10.68 -5.16
CA SER A 205 21.03 -9.69 -4.56
C SER A 205 22.17 -10.28 -3.72
N GLU A 206 22.07 -11.54 -3.29
CA GLU A 206 23.16 -12.23 -2.58
C GLU A 206 24.38 -12.46 -3.49
N SER A 207 24.16 -12.62 -4.79
CA SER A 207 25.24 -12.83 -5.77
C SER A 207 26.05 -11.56 -6.08
N TRP A 208 25.45 -10.38 -5.90
CA TRP A 208 26.06 -9.08 -6.21
C TRP A 208 26.72 -8.40 -5.00
N ALA A 209 26.73 -9.07 -3.84
CA ALA A 209 26.98 -8.49 -2.53
C ALA A 209 28.48 -8.20 -2.20
N CYS A 210 29.22 -7.56 -3.12
CA CYS A 210 30.65 -7.29 -2.96
C CYS A 210 30.99 -6.04 -2.10
N TYR A 211 30.00 -5.36 -1.50
CA TYR A 211 30.23 -4.10 -0.73
C TYR A 211 29.96 -4.24 0.79
N PRO A 212 30.76 -3.55 1.65
CA PRO A 212 30.72 -3.69 3.11
C PRO A 212 29.45 -3.15 3.81
N ASP A 213 28.59 -2.38 3.13
CA ASP A 213 27.36 -1.78 3.69
C ASP A 213 26.10 -2.68 3.60
N ARG A 214 26.35 -3.96 3.31
CA ARG A 214 25.43 -5.12 3.19
C ARG A 214 24.28 -5.24 4.20
N LYS A 215 24.42 -4.76 5.45
CA LYS A 215 23.42 -5.05 6.51
C LYS A 215 22.26 -4.05 6.56
N GLN A 216 22.38 -2.87 5.97
CA GLN A 216 21.43 -1.79 6.16
C GLN A 216 20.28 -1.83 5.15
N TRP A 217 20.58 -1.91 3.86
CA TRP A 217 19.57 -1.96 2.80
C TRP A 217 18.75 -3.26 2.81
N ARG A 218 19.36 -4.39 3.21
CA ARG A 218 18.66 -5.69 3.29
C ARG A 218 17.58 -5.70 4.37
N LYS A 219 17.82 -5.05 5.51
CA LYS A 219 16.80 -4.88 6.57
C LYS A 219 15.59 -4.11 6.05
N LEU A 220 15.82 -3.04 5.31
CA LEU A 220 14.75 -2.27 4.69
C LEU A 220 13.98 -3.11 3.65
N LEU A 221 14.68 -3.87 2.83
CA LEU A 221 14.05 -4.72 1.81
C LEU A 221 13.18 -5.83 2.44
N VAL A 222 13.67 -6.50 3.49
CA VAL A 222 12.90 -7.48 4.26
C VAL A 222 11.70 -6.82 4.94
N ALA A 223 11.84 -5.60 5.46
CA ALA A 223 10.71 -4.85 6.04
C ALA A 223 9.63 -4.52 5.00
N VAL A 224 10.02 -4.17 3.77
CA VAL A 224 9.10 -3.93 2.64
C VAL A 224 8.40 -5.22 2.23
N GLU A 225 9.12 -6.33 2.12
CA GLU A 225 8.55 -7.65 1.78
C GLU A 225 7.58 -8.13 2.87
N ALA A 226 7.98 -8.07 4.15
CA ALA A 226 7.11 -8.42 5.27
C ALA A 226 5.83 -7.55 5.30
N SER A 227 5.97 -6.25 5.02
CA SER A 227 4.81 -5.35 4.90
C SER A 227 3.87 -5.76 3.77
N ALA A 228 4.40 -6.16 2.61
CA ALA A 228 3.60 -6.59 1.48
C ALA A 228 2.86 -7.91 1.75
N LEU A 229 3.48 -8.86 2.45
CA LEU A 229 2.82 -10.10 2.89
C LEU A 229 1.65 -9.82 3.84
N ILE A 230 1.82 -8.89 4.79
CA ILE A 230 0.73 -8.49 5.71
C ILE A 230 -0.40 -7.80 4.94
N LEU A 231 -0.10 -6.95 3.96
CA LEU A 231 -1.14 -6.36 3.10
C LEU A 231 -1.84 -7.40 2.22
N MET A 232 -1.12 -8.42 1.75
CA MET A 232 -1.71 -9.51 0.99
C MET A 232 -2.68 -10.34 1.84
N PHE A 233 -2.36 -10.56 3.12
CA PHE A 233 -3.29 -11.17 4.08
C PHE A 233 -4.56 -10.33 4.25
N ARG A 234 -4.44 -9.02 4.45
CA ARG A 234 -5.59 -8.09 4.47
C ARG A 234 -6.39 -8.14 3.17
N ALA A 235 -5.73 -8.14 2.01
CA ALA A 235 -6.39 -8.21 0.71
C ALA A 235 -7.19 -9.51 0.54
N THR A 236 -6.68 -10.64 1.08
CA THR A 236 -7.40 -11.92 1.09
C THR A 236 -8.70 -11.81 1.89
N HIS A 237 -8.66 -11.20 3.08
CA HIS A 237 -9.86 -10.95 3.87
C HIS A 237 -10.88 -10.04 3.15
N SER A 238 -10.40 -9.03 2.42
CA SER A 238 -11.24 -8.16 1.60
C SER A 238 -12.01 -8.94 0.52
N ILE A 239 -11.39 -9.95 -0.11
CA ILE A 239 -12.06 -10.83 -1.08
C ILE A 239 -13.21 -11.56 -0.41
N VAL A 240 -12.95 -12.20 0.75
CA VAL A 240 -13.98 -12.94 1.48
C VAL A 240 -15.12 -12.02 1.90
N THR A 241 -14.80 -10.83 2.42
CA THR A 241 -15.81 -9.83 2.82
C THR A 241 -16.73 -9.46 1.65
N VAL A 242 -16.18 -9.19 0.46
CA VAL A 242 -16.97 -8.84 -0.74
C VAL A 242 -17.80 -10.03 -1.26
N GLN A 243 -17.29 -11.26 -1.13
CA GLN A 243 -18.04 -12.46 -1.49
C GLN A 243 -19.21 -12.71 -0.52
N GLU A 244 -18.98 -12.47 0.77
CA GLU A 244 -19.99 -12.62 1.82
C GLU A 244 -21.09 -11.56 1.76
N LEU A 245 -20.86 -10.39 1.15
CA LEU A 245 -21.92 -9.40 0.89
C LEU A 245 -23.07 -9.98 0.04
N LYS A 246 -22.80 -10.99 -0.81
CA LYS A 246 -23.84 -11.68 -1.60
C LYS A 246 -24.72 -12.61 -0.77
N ASN A 247 -24.23 -13.07 0.39
CA ASN A 247 -24.89 -14.03 1.26
C ASN A 247 -25.05 -13.45 2.68
N PRO A 248 -26.18 -12.81 3.02
CA PRO A 248 -26.37 -12.11 4.30
C PRO A 248 -26.33 -13.01 5.56
N MET A 249 -26.23 -14.33 5.39
CA MET A 249 -26.08 -15.29 6.49
C MET A 249 -24.63 -15.61 6.88
N ALA A 250 -23.65 -15.06 6.17
CA ALA A 250 -22.25 -15.37 6.38
C ALA A 250 -21.68 -14.82 7.71
N SER A 251 -20.67 -15.50 8.26
CA SER A 251 -20.20 -15.33 9.64
C SER A 251 -19.39 -14.05 9.86
N GLN A 252 -18.72 -13.51 8.82
CA GLN A 252 -17.86 -12.33 8.99
C GLN A 252 -18.67 -11.06 9.25
N ASN A 253 -19.81 -10.92 8.58
CA ASN A 253 -20.70 -9.76 8.75
C ASN A 253 -21.51 -9.78 10.05
N LYS A 254 -21.37 -10.84 10.88
CA LYS A 254 -22.07 -10.95 12.16
C LYS A 254 -21.24 -10.48 13.35
N HIS A 255 -19.91 -10.42 13.21
CA HIS A 255 -19.03 -10.15 14.34
C HIS A 255 -18.01 -9.04 14.05
N GLU A 256 -18.01 -8.01 14.89
CA GLU A 256 -17.12 -6.87 14.75
C GLU A 256 -15.63 -7.20 14.95
N TRP A 257 -15.31 -8.21 15.76
CA TRP A 257 -13.91 -8.57 16.05
C TRP A 257 -13.12 -8.96 14.79
N ILE A 258 -13.81 -9.49 13.77
CA ILE A 258 -13.22 -9.91 12.50
C ILE A 258 -12.68 -8.69 11.75
N PHE A 259 -13.44 -7.60 11.71
CA PHE A 259 -12.97 -6.33 11.12
C PHE A 259 -11.69 -5.82 11.80
N TRP A 260 -11.64 -5.86 13.13
CA TRP A 260 -10.45 -5.39 13.86
C TRP A 260 -9.22 -6.25 13.61
N VAL A 261 -9.37 -7.58 13.63
CA VAL A 261 -8.26 -8.54 13.52
C VAL A 261 -7.73 -8.65 12.10
N PHE A 262 -8.60 -8.60 11.08
CA PHE A 262 -8.20 -8.86 9.70
C PHE A 262 -8.05 -7.61 8.85
N ASP A 263 -8.65 -6.48 9.24
CA ASP A 263 -8.52 -5.22 8.50
C ASP A 263 -7.60 -4.24 9.22
N VAL A 264 -7.94 -3.90 10.48
CA VAL A 264 -7.29 -2.80 11.21
C VAL A 264 -5.90 -3.19 11.74
N LEU A 265 -5.78 -4.34 12.41
CA LEU A 265 -4.53 -4.79 13.00
C LEU A 265 -3.41 -5.06 11.98
N PRO A 266 -3.67 -5.71 10.82
CA PRO A 266 -2.64 -5.93 9.81
C PRO A 266 -2.14 -4.60 9.23
N THR A 267 -3.04 -3.65 8.99
CA THR A 267 -2.67 -2.31 8.55
C THR A 267 -1.84 -1.59 9.60
N LEU A 268 -2.23 -1.65 10.87
CA LEU A 268 -1.44 -1.08 11.97
C LEU A 268 -0.04 -1.71 12.06
N ALA A 269 0.08 -3.02 11.88
CA ALA A 269 1.37 -3.71 11.89
C ALA A 269 2.29 -3.20 10.78
N VAL A 270 1.75 -3.01 9.57
CA VAL A 270 2.50 -2.37 8.46
C VAL A 270 2.93 -0.94 8.85
N TYR A 271 2.05 -0.20 9.54
CA TYR A 271 2.38 1.12 10.05
C TYR A 271 3.51 1.13 11.10
N ILE A 272 3.61 0.08 11.91
CA ILE A 272 4.67 -0.02 12.91
C ILE A 272 5.98 -0.42 12.25
N ILE A 273 5.96 -1.41 11.36
CA ILE A 273 7.16 -1.91 10.64
C ILE A 273 7.84 -0.77 9.90
N GLN A 274 7.12 0.01 9.10
CA GLN A 274 7.76 1.08 8.33
C GLN A 274 8.09 2.33 9.16
N ALA A 275 7.49 2.50 10.34
CA ALA A 275 7.92 3.53 11.29
C ALA A 275 9.25 3.16 11.96
N ILE A 276 9.49 1.87 12.22
CA ILE A 276 10.75 1.38 12.79
C ILE A 276 11.84 1.39 11.71
N TRP A 277 11.57 0.75 10.57
CA TRP A 277 12.51 0.66 9.45
C TRP A 277 12.23 1.75 8.41
N HIS A 278 12.25 3.01 8.87
CA HIS A 278 11.94 4.13 8.00
C HIS A 278 12.99 4.26 6.88
N PRO A 279 12.57 4.31 5.60
CA PRO A 279 13.51 4.24 4.49
C PRO A 279 14.48 5.42 4.42
N GLY A 280 14.07 6.59 4.93
CA GLY A 280 14.95 7.77 5.05
C GLY A 280 16.14 7.61 6.00
N GLN A 281 16.21 6.53 6.78
CA GLN A 281 17.39 6.18 7.57
C GLN A 281 18.42 5.36 6.78
N TYR A 282 17.95 4.60 5.77
CA TYR A 282 18.75 3.60 5.06
C TYR A 282 19.12 4.03 3.64
N LEU A 283 18.37 4.96 3.05
CA LEU A 283 18.61 5.47 1.70
C LEU A 283 19.27 6.85 1.76
N PRO A 284 20.20 7.17 0.83
CA PRO A 284 20.81 8.48 0.77
C PRO A 284 19.78 9.56 0.40
N ARG A 285 20.01 10.79 0.88
CA ARG A 285 19.03 11.89 0.80
C ARG A 285 18.60 12.24 -0.62
N TRP A 286 19.50 12.14 -1.60
CA TRP A 286 19.21 12.47 -3.00
C TRP A 286 18.16 11.54 -3.62
N LEU A 287 18.10 10.27 -3.18
CA LEU A 287 17.13 9.25 -3.61
C LEU A 287 15.76 9.40 -2.93
N THR A 288 15.76 10.11 -1.82
CA THR A 288 14.62 10.33 -0.92
C THR A 288 13.81 11.59 -1.32
N THR A 289 14.25 12.28 -2.37
CA THR A 289 13.55 13.44 -2.97
C THR A 289 12.23 13.02 -3.64
N PHE A 290 11.31 13.98 -3.80
CA PHE A 290 10.00 13.78 -4.45
C PHE A 290 10.12 13.24 -5.89
N ILE A 291 11.12 13.72 -6.64
CA ILE A 291 11.38 13.30 -8.02
C ILE A 291 12.54 12.32 -8.03
N PHE A 292 12.31 11.13 -8.60
CA PHE A 292 13.35 10.15 -8.85
C PHE A 292 14.25 10.63 -10.01
N ARG A 293 15.38 11.25 -9.68
CA ARG A 293 16.35 11.77 -10.65
C ARG A 293 17.35 10.69 -11.05
N LYS A 294 17.01 9.91 -12.09
CA LYS A 294 17.87 8.85 -12.67
C LYS A 294 19.31 9.33 -12.95
N LYS A 295 19.48 10.56 -13.46
CA LYS A 295 20.80 11.13 -13.81
C LYS A 295 21.74 11.20 -12.61
N LEU A 296 21.22 11.48 -11.40
CA LEU A 296 22.02 11.55 -10.18
C LEU A 296 22.49 10.15 -9.74
N VAL A 297 21.64 9.13 -9.89
CA VAL A 297 21.99 7.72 -9.61
C VAL A 297 23.19 7.30 -10.48
N VAL A 298 23.06 7.54 -11.79
CA VAL A 298 24.08 7.15 -12.77
C VAL A 298 25.39 7.95 -12.55
N ALA A 299 25.28 9.22 -12.19
CA ALA A 299 26.43 10.06 -11.84
C ALA A 299 27.19 9.54 -10.61
N GLU A 300 26.49 9.22 -9.51
CA GLU A 300 27.13 8.66 -8.32
C GLU A 300 27.78 7.30 -8.62
N ARG A 301 27.13 6.44 -9.41
CA ARG A 301 27.69 5.16 -9.84
C ARG A 301 28.98 5.34 -10.64
N ARG A 302 29.05 6.33 -11.54
CA ARG A 302 30.29 6.67 -12.29
C ARG A 302 31.41 7.16 -11.38
N ILE A 303 31.09 7.91 -10.32
CA ILE A 303 32.07 8.34 -9.32
C ILE A 303 32.58 7.13 -8.51
N ARG A 304 31.69 6.24 -8.06
CA ARG A 304 32.05 5.00 -7.34
C ARG A 304 32.92 4.08 -8.19
N ALA A 305 32.60 3.92 -9.48
CA ALA A 305 33.36 3.09 -10.42
C ALA A 305 34.78 3.62 -10.68
N ARG A 306 35.01 4.94 -10.53
CA ARG A 306 36.35 5.56 -10.64
C ARG A 306 37.16 5.51 -9.34
N GLY A 307 36.54 5.15 -8.21
CA GLY A 307 37.11 5.24 -6.85
C GLY A 307 37.66 3.93 -6.27
N THR A 308 38.17 3.00 -7.09
CA THR A 308 38.91 1.83 -6.61
C THR A 308 40.28 2.24 -6.07
N GLY A 309 40.28 2.91 -4.93
CA GLY A 309 41.47 3.39 -4.23
C GLY A 309 41.11 4.20 -2.99
N PHE A 310 40.73 3.49 -1.93
CA PHE A 310 40.62 3.97 -0.54
C PHE A 310 39.55 5.02 -0.19
N ASN A 311 38.49 4.49 0.43
CA ASN A 311 37.87 4.85 1.71
C ASN A 311 37.48 6.32 2.04
N ILE A 312 36.32 6.38 2.68
CA ILE A 312 35.64 7.52 3.31
C ILE A 312 34.89 8.40 2.32
N SER A 313 33.58 8.15 2.26
CA SER A 313 32.57 9.10 1.83
C SER A 313 32.90 10.50 2.38
N PRO A 314 33.25 11.51 1.57
CA PRO A 314 33.05 12.87 2.03
C PRO A 314 31.54 13.00 2.34
N PRO A 315 31.14 13.68 3.44
CA PRO A 315 29.73 13.90 3.70
C PRO A 315 29.12 14.54 2.46
N MET A 316 28.22 13.80 1.80
CA MET A 316 27.66 14.21 0.53
C MET A 316 26.97 15.57 0.76
N PRO A 317 27.29 16.60 -0.04
CA PRO A 317 26.80 17.93 0.23
C PRO A 317 25.26 17.92 0.16
N ALA A 318 24.64 18.58 1.13
CA ALA A 318 23.23 18.38 1.50
C ALA A 318 22.22 18.84 0.43
N ASP A 319 22.68 19.41 -0.69
CA ASP A 319 21.87 20.09 -1.70
C ASP A 319 22.12 19.48 -3.10
N PRO A 320 21.07 19.02 -3.82
CA PRO A 320 21.20 18.53 -5.20
C PRO A 320 21.95 19.46 -6.16
N LYS A 321 21.85 20.79 -5.95
CA LYS A 321 22.56 21.78 -6.79
C LYS A 321 24.07 21.74 -6.57
N SER A 322 24.51 21.56 -5.33
CA SER A 322 25.93 21.44 -5.01
C SER A 322 26.53 20.18 -5.64
N PHE A 323 25.77 19.10 -5.74
CA PHE A 323 26.18 17.88 -6.40
C PHE A 323 26.30 18.02 -7.92
N GLU A 324 25.36 18.72 -8.57
CA GLU A 324 25.46 19.04 -10.01
C GLU A 324 26.71 19.88 -10.31
N VAL A 325 27.08 20.81 -9.43
CA VAL A 325 28.31 21.62 -9.54
C VAL A 325 29.56 20.76 -9.36
N THR A 326 29.62 19.91 -8.32
CA THR A 326 30.76 19.00 -8.12
C THR A 326 30.93 18.04 -9.30
N PHE A 327 29.82 17.55 -9.88
CA PHE A 327 29.86 16.70 -11.06
C PHE A 327 30.42 17.45 -12.28
N ALA A 328 29.96 18.68 -12.52
CA ALA A 328 30.46 19.51 -13.61
C ALA A 328 31.97 19.81 -13.46
N GLU A 329 32.45 20.08 -12.26
CA GLU A 329 33.88 20.28 -11.98
C GLU A 329 34.71 19.02 -12.22
N VAL A 330 34.22 17.85 -11.81
CA VAL A 330 34.88 16.56 -12.06
C VAL A 330 34.89 16.24 -13.55
N GLU A 331 33.79 16.49 -14.26
CA GLU A 331 33.67 16.24 -15.70
C GLU A 331 34.60 17.17 -16.49
N LEU A 332 34.65 18.47 -16.15
CA LEU A 332 35.60 19.44 -16.69
C LEU A 332 37.06 19.06 -16.41
N GLY A 333 37.37 18.59 -15.21
CA GLY A 333 38.70 18.09 -14.86
C GLY A 333 39.10 16.84 -15.66
N THR A 334 38.15 15.94 -15.93
CA THR A 334 38.37 14.74 -16.74
C THR A 334 38.61 15.10 -18.21
N VAL A 335 37.81 16.02 -18.75
CA VAL A 335 37.95 16.53 -20.13
C VAL A 335 39.27 17.28 -20.29
N ARG A 336 39.69 18.08 -19.30
CA ARG A 336 40.96 18.80 -19.29
C ARG A 336 42.17 17.86 -19.23
N ASN A 337 42.08 16.76 -18.48
CA ASN A 337 43.14 15.75 -18.41
C ASN A 337 43.21 14.89 -19.68
N ALA A 338 42.07 14.58 -20.30
CA ALA A 338 42.00 13.89 -21.59
C ALA A 338 42.57 14.75 -22.74
N TYR A 339 42.29 16.06 -22.73
CA TYR A 339 42.82 17.00 -23.73
C TYR A 339 44.34 17.19 -23.61
N ASN A 340 44.90 17.11 -22.40
CA ASN A 340 46.33 17.28 -22.14
C ASN A 340 47.16 15.97 -22.19
N GLY A 341 46.56 14.84 -22.61
CA GLY A 341 47.27 13.57 -22.78
C GLY A 341 47.92 12.99 -21.51
N ARG A 342 47.58 13.49 -20.32
CA ARG A 342 48.14 13.00 -19.05
C ARG A 342 47.26 11.89 -18.48
N ARG A 343 47.85 10.71 -18.22
CA ARG A 343 47.19 9.65 -17.46
C ARG A 343 46.83 10.17 -16.06
N PRO A 344 45.68 9.78 -15.49
CA PRO A 344 45.25 10.27 -14.18
C PRO A 344 46.24 9.82 -13.11
N HIS A 345 47.04 10.75 -12.60
CA HIS A 345 47.82 10.53 -11.39
C HIS A 345 46.88 10.62 -10.19
N ALA A 346 46.93 9.58 -9.35
CA ALA A 346 46.27 9.58 -8.04
C ALA A 346 46.73 10.82 -7.26
N VAL A 347 45.78 11.71 -6.98
CA VAL A 347 46.02 12.90 -6.17
C VAL A 347 46.29 12.42 -4.74
N ARG A 348 47.53 12.58 -4.26
CA ARG A 348 47.86 12.47 -2.84
C ARG A 348 47.18 13.63 -2.10
N ALA A 349 46.24 13.31 -1.22
CA ALA A 349 45.64 14.28 -0.31
C ALA A 349 46.51 14.46 0.94
N TYR A 350 46.77 15.73 1.28
CA TYR A 350 47.03 16.18 2.65
C TYR A 350 45.71 16.62 3.27
#